data_AF-A0A9P6CUL6-F1
#
_entry.id   AF-A0A9P6CUL6-F1
#
_cell.length_a   1.000
_cell.length_b   1.000
_cell.length_c   1.000
_cell.angle_alpha   90.00
_cell.angle_beta   90.00
_cell.angle_gamma   90.00
#
_symmetry.space_group_name_H-M   'P 1'
#
loop_
_entity.id
_entity.type
_entity.pdbx_description
1 polymer ?
#
loop_
_entity_poly.entity_id
_entity_poly.type
_entity_poly.pdbx_seq_one_letter_code
_entity_poly.pdbx_strand_id
1 'polypeptide(L)' 'IGMAGSPYARSVASTNNSPKTALPDPGLMFDTLLKRDRFEQHPGGISSLFFAFADLVIHS' A
#
# COMPACT_ATOMS: atom_id res chain seq x y z
N ILE A 1 13.19 12.75 -17.38
CA ILE A 1 12.31 12.63 -16.18
C ILE A 1 11.84 11.18 -16.11
N GLY A 2 11.77 10.57 -14.92
CA GLY A 2 11.38 9.15 -14.77
C GLY A 2 12.50 8.15 -15.02
N MET A 3 13.76 8.54 -14.82
CA MET A 3 14.91 7.62 -14.91
C MET A 3 15.10 6.87 -13.58
N ALA A 4 15.62 5.65 -13.62
CA ALA A 4 16.01 4.90 -12.44
C ALA A 4 16.90 5.73 -11.49
N GLY A 5 16.66 5.63 -10.18
CA GLY A 5 17.37 6.39 -9.15
C GLY A 5 16.88 7.84 -8.97
N SER A 6 15.94 8.32 -9.78
CA SER A 6 15.33 9.64 -9.56
C SER A 6 14.36 9.61 -8.36
N PRO A 7 14.25 10.72 -7.59
CA PRO A 7 13.37 10.78 -6.43
C PRO A 7 11.89 10.75 -6.82
N TYR A 8 11.06 10.12 -5.98
CA TYR A 8 9.61 10.14 -6.14
C TYR A 8 9.04 11.56 -5.93
N ALA A 9 8.08 11.92 -6.77
CA ALA A 9 7.29 13.13 -6.59
C ALA A 9 6.47 13.04 -5.29
N ARG A 10 6.31 14.17 -4.58
CA ARG A 10 5.48 14.26 -3.38
C ARG A 10 4.33 15.22 -3.60
N SER A 11 3.11 14.74 -3.39
CA SER A 11 1.89 15.57 -3.47
C SER A 11 1.62 16.35 -2.18
N VAL A 12 2.28 16.00 -1.07
CA VAL A 12 2.13 16.64 0.25
C VAL A 12 3.48 16.85 0.92
N ALA A 13 3.53 17.77 1.89
CA ALA A 13 4.72 18.03 2.70
C ALA A 13 5.09 16.81 3.58
N SER A 14 6.38 16.68 3.93
CA SER A 14 6.90 15.56 4.72
C SER A 14 6.44 15.62 6.18
N THR A 15 5.89 14.50 6.68
CA THR A 15 5.52 14.30 8.09
C THR A 15 6.55 13.49 8.88
N ASN A 16 7.71 13.19 8.29
CA ASN A 16 8.77 12.37 8.89
C ASN A 16 9.42 12.97 10.17
N ASN A 17 8.95 14.15 10.60
CA ASN A 17 9.41 14.80 11.83
C ASN A 17 8.71 14.27 13.08
N SER A 18 7.63 13.49 12.94
CA SER A 18 6.93 12.88 14.08
C SER A 18 7.73 11.69 14.65
N PRO A 19 7.89 11.58 15.98
CA PRO A 19 8.63 10.49 16.59
C PRO A 19 7.94 9.15 16.33
N LYS A 20 8.67 8.17 15.77
CA LYS A 20 8.12 6.84 15.46
C LYS A 20 7.59 6.08 16.68
N THR A 21 8.12 6.37 17.87
CA THR A 21 7.67 5.80 19.13
C THR A 21 6.24 6.21 19.52
N ALA A 22 5.70 7.26 18.90
CA ALA A 22 4.30 7.65 19.09
C ALA A 22 3.33 6.87 18.19
N LEU A 23 3.83 6.03 17.28
CA LEU A 23 2.99 5.22 16.38
C LEU A 23 2.74 3.83 16.99
N PRO A 24 1.56 3.23 16.75
CA PRO A 24 1.28 1.85 17.15
C PRO A 24 2.24 0.86 16.49
N ASP A 25 2.36 -0.32 17.11
CA ASP A 25 3.12 -1.42 16.54
C ASP A 25 2.53 -1.86 15.18
N PRO A 26 3.35 -2.00 14.11
CA PRO A 26 2.86 -2.41 12.81
C PRO A 26 2.20 -3.80 12.80
N GLY A 27 2.66 -4.73 13.64
CA GLY A 27 2.05 -6.06 13.78
C GLY A 27 0.65 -5.96 14.37
N LEU A 28 0.49 -5.15 15.42
CA LEU A 28 -0.82 -4.86 16.00
C LEU A 28 -1.77 -4.24 14.95
N MET A 29 -1.30 -3.30 14.14
CA MET A 29 -2.11 -2.68 13.07
C MET A 29 -2.56 -3.71 12.03
N PHE A 30 -1.67 -4.63 11.64
CA PHE A 30 -2.03 -5.70 10.71
C PHE A 30 -3.07 -6.63 11.31
N ASP A 31 -2.83 -7.14 12.52
CA ASP A 31 -3.72 -8.11 13.18
C ASP A 31 -5.10 -7.54 13.49
N THR A 32 -5.19 -6.25 13.79
CA THR A 32 -6.44 -5.58 14.17
C THR A 32 -7.23 -5.04 12.99
N LEU A 33 -6.57 -4.58 11.92
CA LEU A 33 -7.25 -3.88 10.81
C LEU A 33 -7.16 -4.56 9.45
N LEU A 34 -6.07 -5.27 9.16
CA LEU A 34 -5.77 -5.76 7.80
C LEU A 34 -5.89 -7.28 7.67
N LYS A 35 -5.80 -8.00 8.79
CA LYS A 35 -5.95 -9.45 8.82
C LYS A 35 -7.34 -9.82 8.30
N ARG A 36 -7.36 -10.75 7.34
CA ARG A 36 -8.59 -11.22 6.72
C ARG A 36 -9.20 -12.36 7.51
N ASP A 37 -10.42 -12.17 8.01
CA ASP A 37 -11.17 -13.23 8.70
C ASP A 37 -11.96 -14.13 7.75
N ARG A 38 -12.49 -13.57 6.66
CA ARG A 38 -13.25 -14.30 5.63
C ARG A 38 -12.95 -13.77 4.23
N PHE A 39 -13.29 -14.56 3.21
CA PHE A 39 -13.29 -14.05 1.84
C PHE A 39 -14.49 -13.13 1.62
N GLU A 40 -14.23 -11.96 1.05
CA GLU A 40 -15.24 -10.99 0.64
C GLU A 40 -15.00 -10.72 -0.85
N GLN A 41 -16.04 -10.90 -1.68
CA GLN A 41 -15.92 -10.66 -3.11
C GLN A 41 -15.80 -9.16 -3.38
N HIS A 42 -14.99 -8.78 -4.38
CA HIS A 42 -14.86 -7.38 -4.76
C HIS A 42 -16.23 -6.81 -5.18
N PRO A 43 -16.69 -5.67 -4.64
CA PRO A 43 -18.05 -5.16 -4.83
C PRO A 43 -18.38 -4.85 -6.30
N GLY A 44 -17.37 -4.50 -7.11
CA GLY A 44 -17.52 -4.28 -8.55
C GLY A 44 -17.49 -5.55 -9.42
N GLY A 45 -17.44 -6.75 -8.84
CA GLY A 45 -17.37 -8.00 -9.62
C GLY A 45 -16.09 -8.17 -10.45
N ILE A 46 -14.99 -7.52 -10.04
CA ILE A 46 -13.73 -7.48 -10.79
C ILE A 46 -13.02 -8.85 -10.73
N SER A 47 -12.48 -9.28 -11.87
CA SER A 47 -11.69 -10.51 -11.98
C SER A 47 -10.33 -10.40 -11.27
N SER A 48 -9.85 -11.51 -10.70
CA SER A 48 -8.52 -11.60 -10.09
C SER A 48 -7.38 -11.26 -11.07
N LEU A 49 -7.61 -11.45 -12.38
CA LEU A 49 -6.66 -11.10 -13.43
C LEU A 49 -6.29 -9.61 -13.42
N PHE A 50 -7.22 -8.73 -13.06
CA PHE A 50 -6.95 -7.29 -12.97
C PHE A 50 -5.85 -7.00 -11.94
N PHE A 51 -5.93 -7.62 -10.76
CA PHE A 51 -4.94 -7.43 -9.69
C PHE A 51 -3.60 -8.08 -10.04
N ALA A 52 -3.61 -9.24 -10.70
CA ALA A 52 -2.38 -9.86 -11.19
C ALA A 52 -1.69 -9.01 -12.26
N PHE A 53 -2.45 -8.35 -13.14
CA PHE A 53 -1.89 -7.44 -14.13
C PHE A 53 -1.35 -6.15 -13.50
N ALA A 54 -2.02 -5.61 -12.49
CA ALA A 54 -1.53 -4.44 -11.74
C ALA A 54 -0.16 -4.70 -11.09
N ASP A 55 0.10 -5.94 -10.64
CA ASP A 55 1.41 -6.35 -10.14
C ASP A 55 2.50 -6.26 -11.21
N LEU A 56 2.22 -6.67 -12.45
CA LEU A 56 3.16 -6.52 -13.57
C LEU A 56 3.47 -5.04 -13.87
N VAL A 57 2.48 -4.16 -13.76
CA VAL A 57 2.64 -2.71 -14.02
C VAL A 57 3.60 -2.06 -13.03
N ILE A 58 3.63 -2.48 -11.76
CA ILE A 58 4.54 -1.90 -10.76
C ILE A 58 5.98 -2.46 -10.82
N HIS A 59 6.21 -3.49 -11.63
CA HIS A 59 7.51 -4.14 -11.81
C HIS A 59 8.18 -3.84 -13.16
N SER A 60 7.50 -3.10 -14.05
CA SER A 60 7.99 -2.68 -15.38
C SER A 60 8.35 -1.20 -15.38
#